data_AF-A0A5Q4H369-F1
#
_entry.id   AF-A0A5Q4H369-F1
#
_cell.length_a   1.000
_cell.length_b   1.000
_cell.length_c   1.000
_cell.angle_alpha   90.00
_cell.angle_beta   90.00
_cell.angle_gamma   90.00
#
_symmetry.space_group_name_H-M   'P 1'
#
loop_
_entity.id
_entity.type
_entity.pdbx_description
1 polymer ?
#
loop_
_entity_poly.entity_id
_entity_poly.type
_entity_poly.pdbx_seq_one_letter_code
_entity_poly.pdbx_strand_id
1 'polypeptide(L)'
;MITGPLRSRIDKLWEEFWTGGITNPLTVIEQISFLMFARLLDMRESTEEKKFDRVHRGKNKKFPGVFFKPGQQHMRWSQFKHRGGDEMLKIIRDELFHHFRNLGRNGGAGDPKNTFAEYMKDATLMIQKPSLLVAAVNMIDELPLMHPSNDHVSSLRRLASPGTVFHPAPTHPRV
;
A
#
# COMPACT_ATOMS: atom_id res chain seq x y z
N MET A 1 -9.99 -3.98 18.23
CA MET A 1 -11.28 -4.21 17.53
C MET A 1 -11.30 -3.38 16.26
N ILE A 2 -11.66 -3.96 15.11
CA ILE A 2 -11.93 -3.20 13.89
C ILE A 2 -13.22 -2.42 14.13
N THR A 3 -13.14 -1.10 14.09
CA THR A 3 -14.31 -0.25 14.36
C THR A 3 -15.28 -0.33 13.18
N GLY A 4 -16.58 -0.14 13.42
CA GLY A 4 -17.59 -0.09 12.36
C GLY A 4 -17.24 0.83 11.18
N PRO A 5 -16.65 2.02 11.42
CA PRO A 5 -16.15 2.90 10.36
C PRO A 5 -15.05 2.28 9.48
N LEU A 6 -14.14 1.46 10.04
CA LEU A 6 -13.07 0.83 9.27
C LEU A 6 -13.62 -0.25 8.34
N ARG A 7 -14.59 -1.05 8.83
CA ARG A 7 -15.27 -2.06 8.01
C ARG A 7 -16.01 -1.42 6.82
N SER A 8 -16.78 -0.37 7.07
CA SER A 8 -17.50 0.35 6.02
C SER A 8 -16.58 0.93 4.94
N ARG A 9 -15.37 1.39 5.31
CA ARG A 9 -14.37 1.87 4.32
C ARG A 9 -13.82 0.74 3.47
N ILE A 10 -13.57 -0.43 4.06
CA ILE A 10 -13.13 -1.61 3.33
C ILE A 10 -14.23 -2.02 2.33
N ASP A 11 -15.49 -2.10 2.76
CA ASP A 11 -16.61 -2.47 1.89
C ASP A 11 -16.76 -1.51 0.69
N LYS A 12 -16.60 -0.20 0.92
CA LYS A 12 -16.58 0.80 -0.16
C LYS A 12 -15.41 0.60 -1.13
N LEU A 13 -14.23 0.30 -0.62
CA LEU A 13 -13.06 0.03 -1.46
C LEU A 13 -13.32 -1.19 -2.36
N TRP A 14 -13.95 -2.24 -1.83
CA TRP A 14 -14.38 -3.38 -2.63
C TRP A 14 -15.36 -3.00 -3.76
N GLU A 15 -16.35 -2.14 -3.47
CA GLU A 15 -17.33 -1.66 -4.44
C GLU A 15 -16.68 -0.82 -5.57
N GLU A 16 -15.74 0.06 -5.22
CA GLU A 16 -14.96 0.84 -6.20
C GLU A 16 -14.20 -0.07 -7.17
N PHE A 17 -13.52 -1.10 -6.67
CA PHE A 17 -12.80 -2.04 -7.54
C PHE A 17 -13.74 -2.83 -8.45
N TRP A 18 -14.89 -3.26 -7.92
CA TRP A 18 -15.91 -3.96 -8.70
C TRP A 18 -16.45 -3.11 -9.86
N THR A 19 -16.93 -1.90 -9.56
CA THR A 19 -17.42 -0.93 -10.57
C THR A 19 -16.30 -0.45 -11.50
N GLY A 20 -15.08 -0.46 -10.99
CA GLY A 20 -13.82 -0.24 -11.70
C GLY A 20 -13.51 -1.28 -12.78
N GLY A 21 -14.12 -2.48 -12.70
CA GLY A 21 -13.91 -3.59 -13.64
C GLY A 21 -12.94 -4.66 -13.13
N ILE A 22 -12.50 -4.59 -11.87
CA ILE A 22 -11.67 -5.61 -11.22
C ILE A 22 -12.56 -6.44 -10.31
N THR A 23 -13.12 -7.52 -10.85
CA THR A 23 -14.12 -8.35 -10.16
C THR A 23 -13.52 -9.57 -9.47
N ASN A 24 -12.30 -10.00 -9.85
CA ASN A 24 -11.63 -11.12 -9.19
C ASN A 24 -11.18 -10.70 -7.78
N PRO A 25 -11.73 -11.31 -6.71
CA PRO A 25 -11.45 -10.88 -5.34
C PRO A 25 -9.99 -11.08 -4.93
N LEU A 26 -9.30 -12.08 -5.48
CA LEU A 26 -7.87 -12.27 -5.22
C LEU A 26 -7.04 -11.12 -5.80
N THR A 27 -7.40 -10.66 -7.00
CA THR A 27 -6.78 -9.50 -7.62
C THR A 27 -7.05 -8.23 -6.81
N VAL A 28 -8.28 -8.02 -6.32
CA VAL A 28 -8.60 -6.86 -5.47
C VAL A 28 -7.72 -6.84 -4.21
N ILE A 29 -7.61 -7.97 -3.50
CA ILE A 29 -6.77 -8.09 -2.31
C ILE A 29 -5.31 -7.78 -2.63
N GLU A 30 -4.79 -8.31 -3.74
CA GLU A 30 -3.42 -8.06 -4.18
C GLU A 30 -3.17 -6.57 -4.48
N GLN A 31 -4.04 -5.92 -5.25
CA GLN A 31 -3.86 -4.51 -5.60
C GLN A 31 -3.94 -3.59 -4.37
N ILE A 32 -4.87 -3.88 -3.44
CA ILE A 32 -4.93 -3.18 -2.16
C ILE A 32 -3.63 -3.41 -1.37
N SER A 33 -3.12 -4.65 -1.35
CA SER A 33 -1.89 -5.00 -0.64
C SER A 33 -0.67 -4.25 -1.20
N PHE A 34 -0.56 -4.10 -2.53
CA PHE A 34 0.51 -3.32 -3.15
C PHE A 34 0.44 -1.82 -2.79
N LEU A 35 -0.74 -1.22 -2.83
CA LEU A 35 -0.93 0.19 -2.46
C LEU A 35 -0.68 0.42 -0.96
N MET A 36 -1.13 -0.50 -0.11
CA MET A 36 -0.83 -0.50 1.33
C MET A 36 0.67 -0.60 1.60
N PHE A 37 1.36 -1.46 0.86
CA PHE A 37 2.81 -1.58 0.94
C PHE A 37 3.51 -0.28 0.53
N ALA A 38 3.08 0.37 -0.55
CA ALA A 38 3.60 1.68 -0.97
C ALA A 38 3.53 2.71 0.18
N ARG A 39 2.38 2.78 0.85
CA ARG A 39 2.16 3.69 1.97
C ARG A 39 3.06 3.36 3.16
N LEU A 40 3.12 2.09 3.56
CA LEU A 40 3.97 1.65 4.66
C LEU A 40 5.45 1.91 4.41
N LEU A 41 5.91 1.72 3.17
CA LEU A 41 7.29 1.98 2.75
C LEU A 41 7.63 3.47 2.90
N ASP A 42 6.76 4.38 2.46
CA ASP A 42 6.94 5.82 2.61
C ASP A 42 6.90 6.29 4.09
N MET A 43 6.03 5.71 4.91
CA MET A 43 5.98 6.01 6.34
C MET A 43 7.28 5.60 7.04
N ARG A 44 7.88 4.48 6.63
CA ARG A 44 9.16 3.99 7.13
C ARG A 44 10.30 4.89 6.66
N GLU A 45 10.32 5.29 5.39
CA GLU A 45 11.27 6.26 4.85
C GLU A 45 11.23 7.58 5.63
N SER A 46 10.04 8.12 5.86
CA SER A 46 9.81 9.35 6.64
C SER A 46 10.33 9.24 8.08
N THR A 47 10.25 8.05 8.66
CA THR A 47 10.75 7.79 10.02
C THR A 47 12.29 7.79 10.04
N GLU A 48 12.92 7.16 9.04
CA GLU A 48 14.38 7.15 8.91
C GLU A 48 14.94 8.53 8.55
N GLU A 49 14.25 9.30 7.70
CA GLU A 49 14.57 10.69 7.37
C GLU A 49 14.59 11.56 8.65
N LYS A 50 13.53 11.50 9.48
CA LYS A 50 13.48 12.20 10.76
C LYS A 50 14.60 11.80 11.73
N LYS A 51 14.95 10.51 11.78
CA LYS A 51 16.08 10.03 12.60
C LYS A 51 17.41 10.59 12.09
N PHE A 52 17.61 10.56 10.78
CA PHE A 52 18.82 11.09 10.15
C PHE A 52 18.98 12.58 10.43
N ASP A 53 17.91 13.38 10.25
CA ASP A 53 17.92 14.82 10.47
C ASP A 53 18.21 15.18 11.92
N ARG A 54 17.72 14.39 12.87
CA ARG A 54 18.06 14.56 14.29
C ARG A 54 19.54 14.36 14.57
N VAL A 55 20.16 13.34 13.98
CA VAL A 55 21.59 13.01 14.18
C VAL A 55 22.51 14.00 13.44
N HIS A 56 22.04 14.55 12.34
CA HIS A 56 22.80 15.44 11.47
C HIS A 56 22.39 16.90 11.57
N ARG A 57 21.58 17.26 12.57
CA ARG A 57 21.15 18.65 12.80
C ARG A 57 22.37 19.58 12.87
N GLY A 58 22.34 20.64 12.07
CA GLY A 58 23.44 21.61 11.96
C GLY A 58 24.62 21.17 11.08
N LYS A 59 24.56 19.98 10.48
CA LYS A 59 25.52 19.52 9.47
C LYS A 59 24.90 19.69 8.09
N ASN A 60 25.69 20.09 7.09
CA ASN A 60 25.25 20.18 5.68
C ASN A 60 25.21 18.79 5.01
N LYS A 61 24.57 17.81 5.67
CA LYS A 61 24.39 16.45 5.14
C LYS A 61 22.91 16.24 4.81
N LYS A 62 22.63 15.78 3.60
CA LYS A 62 21.27 15.42 3.15
C LYS A 62 21.01 13.93 3.39
N PHE A 63 19.77 13.59 3.71
CA PHE A 63 19.35 12.21 3.85
C PHE A 63 19.57 11.45 2.53
N PRO A 64 20.32 10.33 2.52
CA PRO A 64 20.64 9.61 1.29
C PRO A 64 19.48 8.75 0.76
N GLY A 65 18.41 8.58 1.54
CA GLY A 65 17.34 7.65 1.25
C GLY A 65 17.65 6.22 1.68
N VAL A 66 16.69 5.52 2.27
CA VAL A 66 16.82 4.08 2.61
C VAL A 66 16.16 3.25 1.52
N PHE A 67 14.90 3.55 1.21
CA PHE A 67 14.14 2.90 0.17
C PHE A 67 14.08 3.76 -1.11
N PHE A 68 14.03 5.09 -0.96
CA PHE A 68 13.92 6.00 -2.10
C PHE A 68 15.13 6.93 -2.17
N LYS A 69 15.93 6.81 -3.24
CA LYS A 69 17.06 7.73 -3.48
C LYS A 69 16.58 9.18 -3.65
N PRO A 70 17.46 10.20 -3.56
CA PRO A 70 17.06 11.60 -3.72
C PRO A 70 16.37 11.91 -5.06
N GLY A 71 16.70 11.19 -6.13
CA GLY A 71 16.04 11.32 -7.44
C GLY A 71 14.75 10.50 -7.60
N GLN A 72 14.28 9.83 -6.56
CA GLN A 72 13.15 8.90 -6.57
C GLN A 72 11.99 9.37 -5.69
N GLN A 73 12.05 10.60 -5.18
CA GLN A 73 11.08 11.10 -4.21
C GLN A 73 9.67 11.20 -4.78
N HIS A 74 9.49 11.41 -6.08
CA HIS A 74 8.17 11.45 -6.72
C HIS A 74 7.39 10.12 -6.62
N MET A 75 8.10 9.00 -6.43
CA MET A 75 7.47 7.69 -6.19
C MET A 75 6.99 7.48 -4.75
N ARG A 76 7.28 8.40 -3.82
CA ARG A 76 6.83 8.30 -2.43
C ARG A 76 5.33 8.54 -2.34
N TRP A 77 4.65 7.79 -1.48
CA TRP A 77 3.21 7.93 -1.23
C TRP A 77 2.81 9.38 -0.92
N SER A 78 3.53 10.01 0.01
CA SER A 78 3.37 11.42 0.38
C SER A 78 3.54 12.42 -0.77
N GLN A 79 4.16 12.02 -1.89
CA GLN A 79 4.35 12.87 -3.07
C GLN A 79 3.31 12.59 -4.15
N PHE A 80 3.15 11.35 -4.59
CA PHE A 80 2.25 11.06 -5.71
C PHE A 80 0.76 11.18 -5.34
N LYS A 81 0.38 11.05 -4.07
CA LYS A 81 -1.02 11.16 -3.61
C LYS A 81 -1.68 12.50 -3.95
N HIS A 82 -0.86 13.53 -4.20
CA HIS A 82 -1.31 14.88 -4.55
C HIS A 82 -1.31 15.16 -6.06
N ARG A 83 -0.97 14.16 -6.89
CA ARG A 83 -0.94 14.27 -8.35
C ARG A 83 -2.31 13.99 -8.95
N GLY A 84 -2.53 14.46 -10.17
CA GLY A 84 -3.71 14.10 -10.95
C GLY A 84 -3.73 12.61 -11.27
N GLY A 85 -4.92 12.03 -11.47
CA GLY A 85 -5.08 10.59 -11.64
C GLY A 85 -4.23 10.00 -12.77
N ASP A 86 -4.13 10.66 -13.92
CA ASP A 86 -3.33 10.18 -15.06
C ASP A 86 -1.82 10.16 -14.75
N GLU A 87 -1.34 11.18 -14.05
CA GLU A 87 0.06 11.27 -13.63
C GLU A 87 0.36 10.24 -12.54
N MET A 88 -0.52 10.11 -11.55
CA MET A 88 -0.43 9.11 -10.49
C MET A 88 -0.39 7.70 -11.08
N LEU A 89 -1.24 7.41 -12.07
CA LEU A 89 -1.28 6.12 -12.74
C LEU A 89 0.05 5.80 -13.43
N LYS A 90 0.63 6.76 -14.16
CA LYS A 90 1.95 6.59 -14.78
C LYS A 90 3.04 6.33 -13.73
N ILE A 91 3.12 7.15 -12.69
CA ILE A 91 4.12 6.99 -11.62
C ILE A 91 4.01 5.61 -10.97
N ILE A 92 2.79 5.20 -10.59
CA ILE A 92 2.60 3.94 -9.87
C ILE A 92 2.87 2.75 -10.80
N ARG A 93 2.25 2.72 -11.99
CA ARG A 93 2.36 1.60 -12.92
C ARG A 93 3.77 1.42 -13.46
N ASP A 94 4.37 2.51 -13.94
CA ASP A 94 5.60 2.44 -14.75
C ASP A 94 6.86 2.51 -13.89
N GLU A 95 6.80 3.21 -12.75
CA GLU A 95 7.98 3.48 -11.93
C GLU A 95 7.94 2.75 -10.58
N LEU A 96 6.87 2.91 -9.81
CA LEU A 96 6.81 2.37 -8.44
C LEU A 96 6.79 0.83 -8.42
N PHE A 97 6.03 0.19 -9.31
CA PHE A 97 6.01 -1.27 -9.41
C PHE A 97 7.32 -1.85 -9.94
N HIS A 98 8.03 -1.12 -10.81
CA HIS A 98 9.40 -1.47 -11.18
C HIS A 98 10.36 -1.32 -9.99
N HIS A 99 10.18 -0.27 -9.19
CA HIS A 99 10.96 -0.05 -7.97
C HIS A 99 10.74 -1.16 -6.93
N PHE A 100 9.51 -1.64 -6.72
CA PHE A 100 9.21 -2.77 -5.82
C PHE A 100 9.94 -4.05 -6.22
N ARG A 101 9.93 -4.39 -7.52
CA ARG A 101 10.69 -5.54 -8.04
C ARG A 101 12.18 -5.42 -7.74
N ASN A 102 12.74 -4.23 -7.93
CA ASN A 102 14.16 -3.98 -7.64
C ASN A 102 14.48 -4.01 -6.15
N LEU A 103 13.60 -3.48 -5.29
CA LEU A 103 13.72 -3.60 -3.84
C LEU A 103 13.65 -5.07 -3.39
N GLY A 104 12.77 -5.88 -3.96
CA GLY A 104 12.70 -7.31 -3.66
C GLY A 104 14.02 -8.04 -3.98
N ARG A 105 14.65 -7.69 -5.11
CA ARG A 105 15.93 -8.28 -5.54
C ARG A 105 17.12 -7.81 -4.69
N ASN A 106 17.14 -6.53 -4.33
CA ASN A 106 18.31 -5.90 -3.68
C ASN A 106 18.20 -5.83 -2.15
N GLY A 107 16.98 -5.86 -1.61
CA GLY A 107 16.65 -5.64 -0.19
C GLY A 107 16.62 -6.89 0.67
N GLY A 108 17.06 -8.04 0.16
CA GLY A 108 17.08 -9.29 0.92
C GLY A 108 17.93 -10.41 0.31
N ALA A 109 19.09 -10.07 -0.26
CA ALA A 109 20.09 -11.06 -0.71
C ALA A 109 20.81 -11.77 0.46
N GLY A 110 20.18 -11.89 1.65
CA GLY A 110 20.79 -12.46 2.85
C GLY A 110 19.83 -13.08 3.88
N ASP A 111 18.50 -13.03 3.67
CA ASP A 111 17.54 -13.68 4.56
C ASP A 111 16.77 -14.78 3.80
N PRO A 112 17.01 -16.08 4.08
CA PRO A 112 16.37 -17.22 3.40
C PRO A 112 14.83 -17.26 3.50
N LYS A 113 14.20 -16.36 4.24
CA LYS A 113 12.74 -16.26 4.42
C LYS A 113 12.09 -15.09 3.68
N ASN A 114 12.76 -14.51 2.68
CA ASN A 114 12.31 -13.29 2.00
C ASN A 114 11.09 -13.50 1.05
N THR A 115 9.95 -13.85 1.63
CA THR A 115 8.61 -13.94 1.00
C THR A 115 8.22 -12.66 0.24
N PHE A 116 8.80 -11.51 0.61
CA PHE A 116 8.58 -10.25 -0.06
C PHE A 116 9.15 -10.22 -1.50
N ALA A 117 10.34 -10.76 -1.73
CA ALA A 117 10.94 -10.80 -3.06
C ALA A 117 10.14 -11.68 -4.02
N GLU A 118 9.64 -12.82 -3.53
CA GLU A 118 8.78 -13.72 -4.29
C GLU A 118 7.45 -13.04 -4.65
N TYR A 119 6.81 -12.36 -3.68
CA TYR A 119 5.55 -11.67 -3.93
C TYR A 119 5.69 -10.49 -4.90
N MET A 120 6.81 -9.78 -4.86
CA MET A 120 7.02 -8.61 -5.71
C MET A 120 7.55 -8.93 -7.11
N LYS A 121 8.10 -10.14 -7.35
CA LYS A 121 8.79 -10.51 -8.60
C LYS A 121 7.95 -10.22 -9.85
N ASP A 122 6.68 -10.59 -9.79
CA ASP A 122 5.73 -10.50 -10.91
C ASP A 122 4.65 -9.42 -10.67
N ALA A 123 4.87 -8.54 -9.68
CA ALA A 123 3.91 -7.51 -9.31
C ALA A 123 3.60 -6.59 -10.51
N THR A 124 2.31 -6.46 -10.82
CA THR A 124 1.79 -5.60 -11.87
C THR A 124 0.56 -4.83 -11.36
N LEU A 125 0.46 -3.56 -11.74
CA LEU A 125 -0.73 -2.76 -11.44
C LEU A 125 -1.85 -3.13 -12.41
N MET A 126 -2.95 -3.67 -11.87
CA MET A 126 -4.13 -4.05 -12.64
C MET A 126 -5.15 -2.91 -12.78
N ILE A 127 -5.02 -1.86 -11.98
CA ILE A 127 -5.85 -0.66 -12.06
C ILE A 127 -5.50 0.12 -13.33
N GLN A 128 -6.46 0.20 -14.27
CA GLN A 128 -6.31 0.94 -15.52
C GLN A 128 -7.01 2.31 -15.49
N LYS A 129 -8.04 2.47 -14.65
CA LYS A 129 -8.82 3.71 -14.55
C LYS A 129 -8.15 4.69 -13.57
N PRO A 130 -7.76 5.90 -14.00
CA PRO A 130 -7.21 6.92 -13.12
C PRO A 130 -8.10 7.25 -11.92
N SER A 131 -9.42 7.32 -12.14
CA SER A 131 -10.40 7.62 -11.08
C SER A 131 -10.43 6.55 -9.99
N LEU A 132 -10.38 5.27 -10.36
CA LEU A 132 -10.30 4.16 -9.41
C LEU A 132 -9.03 4.24 -8.57
N LEU A 133 -7.89 4.54 -9.20
CA LEU A 133 -6.62 4.65 -8.48
C LEU A 133 -6.66 5.78 -7.45
N VAL A 134 -7.20 6.95 -7.83
CA VAL A 134 -7.37 8.09 -6.92
C VAL A 134 -8.29 7.71 -5.75
N ALA A 135 -9.43 7.08 -6.00
CA ALA A 135 -10.33 6.62 -4.94
C ALA A 135 -9.64 5.65 -3.99
N ALA A 136 -8.94 4.64 -4.52
CA ALA A 136 -8.21 3.66 -3.74
C ALA A 136 -7.10 4.29 -2.88
N VAL A 137 -6.30 5.19 -3.47
CA VAL A 137 -5.24 5.91 -2.75
C VAL A 137 -5.82 6.76 -1.61
N ASN A 138 -6.89 7.50 -1.86
CA ASN A 138 -7.54 8.31 -0.82
C ASN A 138 -8.09 7.46 0.33
N MET A 139 -8.81 6.38 0.02
CA MET A 139 -9.34 5.48 1.05
C MET A 139 -8.23 4.81 1.85
N ILE A 140 -7.16 4.36 1.19
CA ILE A 140 -6.00 3.75 1.84
C ILE A 140 -5.26 4.76 2.70
N ASP A 141 -5.18 6.04 2.31
CA ASP A 141 -4.54 7.11 3.08
C ASP A 141 -5.23 7.39 4.42
N GLU A 142 -6.52 7.10 4.53
CA GLU A 142 -7.27 7.28 5.77
C GLU A 142 -7.12 6.10 6.75
N LEU A 143 -6.56 4.97 6.29
CA LEU A 143 -6.41 3.80 7.15
C LEU A 143 -5.39 4.06 8.29
N PRO A 144 -5.68 3.64 9.52
CA PRO A 144 -4.74 3.80 10.64
C PRO A 144 -3.65 2.71 10.58
N LEU A 145 -2.65 2.88 9.71
CA LEU A 145 -1.60 1.88 9.48
C LEU A 145 -0.45 1.93 10.48
N MET A 146 -0.20 3.09 11.08
CA MET A 146 0.70 3.23 12.22
C MET A 146 -0.11 3.74 13.41
N HIS A 147 -0.44 2.83 14.32
CA HIS A 147 -0.69 3.22 15.70
C HIS A 147 0.65 3.17 16.47
N PRO A 148 0.93 4.14 17.35
CA PRO A 148 2.11 4.09 18.22
C PRO A 148 2.07 2.97 19.27
N SER A 149 0.99 2.20 19.34
CA SER A 149 0.88 1.02 20.22
C SER A 149 1.01 -0.26 19.40
N ASN A 150 1.92 -1.13 19.82
CA ASN A 150 1.94 -2.56 19.50
C ASN A 150 0.49 -3.10 19.33
N ASP A 151 0.28 -3.99 18.35
CA ASP A 151 -0.87 -4.93 18.24
C ASP A 151 -1.92 -4.77 17.11
N HIS A 152 -1.56 -4.22 15.94
CA HIS A 152 -2.43 -4.32 14.75
C HIS A 152 -2.12 -5.50 13.82
N VAL A 153 -0.86 -5.94 13.76
CA VAL A 153 -0.45 -7.10 12.93
C VAL A 153 -1.09 -8.40 13.43
N SER A 154 -1.30 -8.53 14.74
CA SER A 154 -2.02 -9.63 15.38
C SER A 154 -3.52 -9.64 15.04
N SER A 155 -4.12 -8.49 14.75
CA SER A 155 -5.53 -8.37 14.34
C SER A 155 -5.74 -8.78 12.88
N LEU A 156 -4.82 -8.40 11.97
CA LEU A 156 -4.87 -8.80 10.56
C LEU A 156 -4.56 -10.29 10.36
N ARG A 157 -3.65 -10.87 11.17
CA ARG A 157 -3.35 -12.31 11.16
C ARG A 157 -4.54 -13.18 11.59
N ARG A 158 -5.41 -12.68 12.47
CA ARG A 158 -6.65 -13.39 12.87
C ARG A 158 -7.69 -13.41 11.76
N LEU A 159 -7.77 -12.36 10.94
CA LEU A 159 -8.71 -12.31 9.81
C LEU A 159 -8.31 -13.23 8.65
N ALA A 160 -7.01 -13.45 8.47
CA ALA A 160 -6.47 -14.31 7.41
C ALA A 160 -6.35 -15.80 7.83
N SER A 161 -6.83 -16.17 9.02
CA SER A 161 -6.78 -17.57 9.48
C SER A 161 -7.95 -18.38 8.88
N PRO A 162 -7.70 -19.59 8.34
CA PRO A 162 -8.75 -20.46 7.80
C PRO A 162 -9.71 -20.85 8.93
N GLY A 163 -10.95 -20.39 8.86
CA GLY A 163 -11.98 -20.66 9.89
C GLY A 163 -12.95 -19.50 10.15
N THR A 164 -12.67 -18.28 9.66
CA THR A 164 -13.66 -17.20 9.71
C THR A 164 -14.67 -17.41 8.60
N VAL A 165 -15.86 -17.90 8.94
CA VAL A 165 -16.99 -18.03 8.01
C VAL A 165 -17.41 -16.63 7.56
N PHE A 166 -16.95 -16.24 6.37
CA PHE A 166 -17.50 -15.10 5.64
C PHE A 166 -18.92 -15.48 5.21
N HIS A 167 -19.92 -14.90 5.86
CA HIS A 167 -21.27 -14.94 5.33
C HIS A 167 -21.32 -14.05 4.08
N PRO A 168 -21.78 -14.56 2.93
CA PRO A 168 -22.06 -13.71 1.77
C PRO A 168 -23.14 -12.69 2.14
N ALA A 169 -22.98 -11.46 1.64
CA ALA A 169 -23.96 -10.39 1.86
C ALA A 169 -25.36 -10.84 1.42
N PRO A 170 -26.43 -10.47 2.15
CA PRO A 170 -27.78 -10.86 1.78
C PRO A 170 -28.13 -10.25 0.42
N THR A 171 -28.57 -11.10 -0.50
CA THR A 171 -29.18 -10.68 -1.75
C THR A 171 -30.43 -9.88 -1.43
N HIS A 172 -30.45 -8.59 -1.78
CA HIS A 172 -31.65 -7.78 -1.67
C HIS A 172 -32.77 -8.42 -2.52
N PRO A 173 -33.97 -8.67 -1.97
CA PRO A 173 -35.10 -9.05 -2.78
C PRO A 173 -35.53 -7.83 -3.61
N ARG A 174 -35.63 -8.05 -4.93
CA ARG A 174 -36.27 -7.09 -5.83
C ARG A 174 -37.73 -6.92 -5.39
N VAL A 175 -38.14 -5.67 -5.24
CA VAL A 175 -39.54 -5.25 -5.38
C VAL A 175 -39.56 -4.20 -6.48
#